data_AF-A0A7Y5XV67-F1
#
_entry.id   AF-A0A7Y5XV67-F1
#
_cell.length_a   1.000
_cell.length_b   1.000
_cell.length_c   1.000
_cell.angle_alpha   90.00
_cell.angle_beta   90.00
_cell.angle_gamma   90.00
#
_symmetry.space_group_name_H-M   'P 1'
#
loop_
_entity.id
_entity.type
_entity.pdbx_description
1 polymer ?
#
loop_
_entity_poly.entity_id
_entity_poly.type
_entity_poly.pdbx_seq_one_letter_code
_entity_poly.pdbx_strand_id
1 'polypeptide(L)'
;MALARVVTFDGVDAARMAEMQREMEGSERPEGVPAQEIVVLHDAEADRAVAILFFDNEEDYRQGDEALNAMPAAETPGKRTSVTKYDVA
;
A
#
# COMPACT_ATOMS: atom_id res chain seq x y z
N MET A 1 -4.16 17.81 -9.02
CA MET A 1 -4.84 16.63 -9.56
C MET A 1 -4.55 15.52 -8.57
N ALA A 2 -5.55 14.72 -8.21
CA ALA A 2 -5.32 13.63 -7.29
C ALA A 2 -4.38 12.60 -7.94
N LEU A 3 -3.47 12.04 -7.14
CA LEU A 3 -2.47 11.07 -7.57
C LEU A 3 -2.75 9.73 -6.88
N ALA A 4 -2.50 8.64 -7.59
CA ALA A 4 -2.58 7.30 -7.03
C ALA A 4 -1.22 6.60 -7.10
N ARG A 5 -0.77 6.04 -5.97
CA ARG A 5 0.35 5.12 -5.90
C ARG A 5 -0.20 3.71 -5.83
N VAL A 6 0.06 2.91 -6.85
CA VAL A 6 -0.36 1.50 -6.92
C VAL A 6 0.86 0.61 -6.71
N VAL A 7 0.74 -0.34 -5.79
CA VAL A 7 1.81 -1.23 -5.38
C VAL A 7 1.32 -2.66 -5.46
N THR A 8 2.08 -3.54 -6.11
CA THR A 8 1.81 -4.98 -6.12
C THR A 8 2.76 -5.71 -5.17
N PHE A 9 2.20 -6.64 -4.41
CA PHE A 9 2.89 -7.58 -3.56
C PHE A 9 2.60 -9.00 -4.00
N ASP A 10 3.65 -9.82 -4.17
CA ASP A 10 3.53 -11.26 -4.42
C ASP A 10 3.78 -12.04 -3.12
N GLY A 11 3.25 -13.27 -3.06
CA GLY A 11 3.43 -14.18 -1.91
C GLY A 11 2.55 -13.78 -0.72
N VAL A 12 1.39 -13.20 -0.99
CA VAL A 12 0.43 -12.77 0.02
C VAL A 12 -0.69 -13.80 0.09
N ASP A 13 -0.51 -14.79 0.96
CA ASP A 13 -1.51 -15.82 1.19
C ASP A 13 -2.67 -15.31 2.08
N ALA A 14 -3.76 -16.08 2.14
CA ALA A 14 -4.93 -15.71 2.93
C ALA A 14 -4.67 -15.64 4.45
N ALA A 15 -3.69 -16.39 4.96
CA ALA A 15 -3.33 -16.36 6.38
C ALA A 15 -2.60 -15.06 6.73
N ARG A 16 -1.70 -14.61 5.86
CA ARG A 16 -0.97 -13.35 5.95
C ARG A 16 -1.92 -12.15 5.85
N MET A 17 -2.92 -12.21 4.98
CA MET A 17 -3.97 -11.17 4.92
C MET A 17 -4.81 -11.11 6.20
N ALA A 18 -5.15 -12.25 6.79
CA ALA A 18 -5.91 -12.30 8.03
C ALA A 18 -5.10 -11.77 9.23
N GLU A 19 -3.79 -12.03 9.26
CA GLU A 19 -2.87 -11.43 10.24
C GLU A 19 -2.79 -9.91 10.05
N MET A 20 -2.58 -9.46 8.81
CA MET A 20 -2.55 -8.03 8.49
C MET A 20 -3.84 -7.30 8.82
N GLN A 21 -5.02 -7.88 8.55
CA GLN A 21 -6.28 -7.24 8.92
C GLN A 21 -6.37 -6.99 10.42
N ARG A 22 -5.90 -7.95 11.25
CA ARG A 22 -5.85 -7.77 12.70
C ARG A 22 -4.85 -6.71 13.14
N GLU A 23 -3.73 -6.56 12.43
CA GLU A 23 -2.75 -5.50 12.69
C GLU A 23 -3.26 -4.12 12.25
N MET A 24 -3.94 -4.05 11.10
CA MET A 24 -4.50 -2.82 10.53
C MET A 24 -5.73 -2.30 11.29
N GLU A 25 -6.50 -3.18 11.96
CA GLU A 25 -7.59 -2.79 12.87
C GLU A 25 -7.11 -1.88 14.02
N GLY A 26 -5.79 -1.85 14.31
CA GLY A 26 -5.19 -0.95 15.31
C GLY A 26 -4.47 0.27 14.74
N SER A 27 -4.26 0.36 13.42
CA SER A 27 -3.44 1.39 12.78
C SER A 27 -3.80 1.52 11.28
N GLU A 28 -4.85 2.28 10.97
CA GLU A 28 -5.40 2.43 9.60
C GLU A 28 -4.42 3.04 8.58
N ARG A 29 -3.35 3.72 9.03
CA ARG A 29 -2.41 4.43 8.16
C ARG A 29 -0.97 4.30 8.67
N PRO A 30 0.00 3.96 7.80
CA PRO A 30 1.41 4.02 8.15
C PRO A 30 1.80 5.44 8.58
N GLU A 31 2.63 5.56 9.63
CA GLU A 31 3.08 6.86 10.12
C GLU A 31 3.82 7.64 9.01
N GLY A 32 3.54 8.94 8.92
CA GLY A 32 4.22 9.83 7.97
C GLY A 32 3.74 9.71 6.51
N VAL A 33 2.71 8.91 6.23
CA VAL A 33 2.11 8.79 4.89
C VAL A 33 0.87 9.69 4.79
N PRO A 34 0.93 10.83 4.08
CA PRO A 34 -0.21 11.75 3.92
C PRO A 34 -1.18 11.27 2.83
N ALA A 35 -1.55 9.98 2.87
CA ALA A 35 -2.57 9.43 1.97
C ALA A 35 -3.96 9.75 2.51
N GLN A 36 -4.85 10.19 1.62
CA GLN A 36 -6.23 10.49 1.95
C GLN A 36 -7.07 9.22 2.10
N GLU A 37 -6.79 8.26 1.25
CA GLU A 37 -7.48 6.98 1.18
C GLU A 37 -6.47 5.88 0.82
N ILE A 38 -6.62 4.72 1.45
CA ILE A 38 -5.82 3.52 1.20
C ILE A 38 -6.80 2.39 0.92
N VAL A 39 -6.69 1.79 -0.27
CA VAL A 39 -7.45 0.61 -0.67
C VAL A 39 -6.50 -0.55 -0.80
N VAL A 40 -6.81 -1.67 -0.15
CA VAL A 40 -6.05 -2.92 -0.27
C VAL A 40 -6.93 -3.98 -0.90
N LEU A 41 -6.49 -4.50 -2.04
CA LEU A 41 -7.13 -5.58 -2.78
C LEU A 41 -6.30 -6.85 -2.60
N HIS A 42 -6.93 -7.97 -2.29
CA HIS A 42 -6.29 -9.27 -2.22
C HIS A 42 -6.83 -10.18 -3.32
N ASP A 43 -5.91 -10.77 -4.07
CA ASP A 43 -6.17 -11.81 -5.04
C ASP A 43 -5.67 -13.14 -4.45
N ALA A 44 -6.61 -13.87 -3.85
CA ALA A 44 -6.36 -15.17 -3.25
C ALA A 44 -6.06 -16.28 -4.27
N GLU A 45 -6.39 -16.09 -5.55
CA GLU A 45 -6.08 -17.08 -6.60
C GLU A 45 -4.64 -16.94 -7.09
N ALA A 46 -4.11 -15.72 -7.11
CA ALA A 46 -2.75 -15.42 -7.54
C ALA A 46 -1.73 -15.29 -6.39
N ASP A 47 -2.16 -15.40 -5.13
CA ASP A 47 -1.37 -15.09 -3.93
C ASP A 47 -0.75 -13.69 -4.00
N ARG A 48 -1.57 -12.70 -4.37
CA ARG A 48 -1.14 -11.30 -4.57
C ARG A 48 -1.98 -10.31 -3.77
N ALA A 49 -1.36 -9.21 -3.40
CA ALA A 49 -2.08 -8.04 -2.91
C ALA A 49 -1.72 -6.79 -3.73
N VAL A 50 -2.69 -5.90 -3.88
CA VAL A 50 -2.52 -4.59 -4.49
C VAL A 50 -2.93 -3.52 -3.49
N ALA A 51 -2.01 -2.64 -3.15
CA ALA A 51 -2.32 -1.46 -2.34
C ALA A 51 -2.39 -0.22 -3.24
N ILE A 52 -3.45 0.56 -3.11
CA ILE A 52 -3.69 1.80 -3.83
C ILE A 52 -3.79 2.90 -2.78
N LEU A 53 -2.92 3.92 -2.89
CA LEU A 53 -2.91 5.07 -2.00
C LEU A 53 -3.20 6.32 -2.80
N PHE A 54 -4.15 7.12 -2.34
CA PHE A 54 -4.55 8.37 -2.98
C PHE A 54 -3.95 9.57 -2.26
N PHE A 55 -3.47 10.53 -3.04
CA PHE A 55 -2.83 11.77 -2.57
C PHE A 55 -3.45 12.97 -3.28
N ASP A 56 -3.55 14.11 -2.59
CA ASP A 56 -4.15 15.32 -3.16
C ASP A 56 -3.21 16.06 -4.11
N ASN A 57 -1.90 15.96 -3.88
CA ASN A 57 -0.88 16.69 -4.60
C ASN A 57 0.46 15.94 -4.68
N GLU A 58 1.39 16.49 -5.46
CA GLU A 58 2.73 15.92 -5.73
C GLU A 58 3.61 15.82 -4.49
N GLU A 59 3.49 16.79 -3.56
CA GLU A 59 4.29 16.83 -2.34
C GLU A 59 3.89 15.69 -1.39
N ASP A 60 2.59 15.50 -1.19
CA ASP A 60 2.04 14.40 -0.40
C ASP A 60 2.44 13.04 -1.00
N TYR A 61 2.35 12.90 -2.33
CA TYR A 61 2.80 11.70 -3.02
C TYR A 61 4.29 11.42 -2.76
N ARG A 62 5.15 12.44 -2.89
CA ARG A 62 6.59 12.26 -2.70
C ARG A 62 6.92 11.87 -1.25
N GLN A 63 6.32 12.54 -0.27
CA GLN A 63 6.52 12.21 1.14
C GLN A 63 6.04 10.78 1.44
N GLY A 64 4.86 10.41 0.95
CA GLY A 64 4.32 9.07 1.11
C GLY A 64 5.19 8.00 0.43
N ASP A 65 5.69 8.26 -0.77
CA ASP A 65 6.56 7.33 -1.49
C ASP A 65 7.90 7.12 -0.76
N GLU A 66 8.52 8.18 -0.24
CA GLU A 66 9.74 8.09 0.56
C GLU A 66 9.52 7.26 1.84
N ALA A 67 8.46 7.55 2.59
CA ALA A 67 8.11 6.81 3.81
C ALA A 67 7.86 5.33 3.52
N LEU A 68 7.06 5.01 2.49
CA LEU A 68 6.71 3.64 2.11
C LEU A 68 7.89 2.88 1.46
N ASN A 69 8.85 3.59 0.86
CA ASN A 69 10.07 2.97 0.34
C ASN A 69 11.08 2.66 1.44
N ALA A 70 11.09 3.43 2.52
CA ALA A 70 11.90 3.18 3.71
C ALA A 70 11.38 2.03 4.58
N MET A 71 10.10 1.64 4.44
CA MET A 71 9.52 0.52 5.19
C MET A 71 10.27 -0.81 4.93
N PRO A 72 10.68 -1.53 5.99
CA PRO A 72 11.27 -2.85 5.86
C PRO A 72 10.32 -3.84 5.19
N ALA A 73 10.86 -4.77 4.41
CA ALA A 73 10.04 -5.80 3.75
C ALA A 73 9.24 -6.68 4.73
N ALA A 74 9.73 -6.84 5.97
CA ALA A 74 9.04 -7.58 7.03
C ALA A 74 7.72 -6.90 7.48
N GLU A 75 7.61 -5.58 7.29
CA GLU A 75 6.44 -4.77 7.65
C GLU A 75 5.47 -4.61 6.47
N THR A 76 5.80 -5.20 5.31
CA THR A 76 4.92 -5.20 4.14
C THR A 76 4.13 -6.51 4.06
N PRO A 77 2.96 -6.51 3.40
CA PRO A 77 2.13 -7.70 3.21
C PRO A 77 2.87 -8.91 2.66
N GLY A 78 3.80 -8.66 1.74
CA GLY A 78 4.59 -9.67 1.07
C GLY A 78 5.71 -9.02 0.28
N LYS A 79 6.19 -9.69 -0.76
CA LYS A 79 7.29 -9.17 -1.56
C LYS A 79 6.77 -8.09 -2.51
N ARG A 80 7.11 -6.83 -2.25
CA ARG A 80 6.86 -5.72 -3.18
C ARG A 80 7.52 -6.01 -4.54
N THR A 81 6.72 -6.08 -5.60
CA THR A 81 7.17 -6.39 -6.96
C THR A 81 7.02 -5.22 -7.92
N SER A 82 6.12 -4.29 -7.64
CA SER A 82 5.93 -3.09 -8.46
C SER A 82 5.52 -1.89 -7.61
N VAL A 83 5.88 -0.69 -8.07
CA VAL A 83 5.36 0.59 -7.59
C VAL A 83 5.11 1.44 -8.83
N THR A 84 3.94 2.03 -8.96
CA THR A 84 3.60 2.87 -10.12
C THR A 84 2.74 4.05 -9.70
N LYS A 85 3.08 5.22 -10.25
CA LYS A 85 2.34 6.47 -10.09
C LYS A 85 1.30 6.61 -11.19
N TYR A 86 0.11 7.07 -10.83
CA TYR A 86 -0.98 7.40 -11.76
C TYR A 86 -1.58 8.76 -11.43
N ASP A 87 -2.08 9.45 -12.45
CA ASP A 87 -3.00 10.57 -12.31
C ASP A 87 -4.43 10.03 -12.19
N VAL A 88 -5.20 10.52 -11.22
CA VAL A 88 -6.61 10.14 -11.03
C VAL A 88 -7.48 11.06 -11.88
N ALA A 89 -8.41 10.47 -12.65
CA ALA A 89 -9.29 11.13 -13.59
C ALA A 89 -10.75 11.18 -13.12
#